data_AF-A0A382V246-F1
#
_entry.id   AF-A0A382V246-F1
#
_cell.length_a   1.000
_cell.length_b   1.000
_cell.length_c   1.000
_cell.angle_alpha   90.00
_cell.angle_beta   90.00
_cell.angle_gamma   90.00
#
_symmetry.space_group_name_H-M   'P 1'
#
loop_
_entity.id
_entity.type
_entity.pdbx_description
1 polymer ?
#
loop_
_entity_poly.entity_id
_entity_poly.type
_entity_poly.pdbx_seq_one_letter_code
_entity_poly.pdbx_strand_id
1 'polypeptide(L)'
;MISRYNRPKIEAIWSNENKFRIWTEIECLIAEQLGILGIIPKEAAKDIRKNAKFDVDEINEIEKETHHDVIAYIDNVSKYIGENSKYFHHGVTSSDIIDT
;
A
#
# COMPACT_ATOMS: atom_id res chain seq x y z
N MET A 1 3.62 -10.60 19.34
CA MET A 1 3.97 -10.78 20.77
C MET A 1 2.66 -10.91 21.55
N ILE A 2 2.55 -11.80 22.53
CA ILE A 2 1.29 -11.90 23.29
C ILE A 2 1.06 -10.62 24.12
N SER A 3 -0.20 -10.23 24.29
CA SER A 3 -0.60 -8.97 24.95
C SER A 3 0.10 -8.74 26.30
N ARG A 4 0.26 -9.80 27.12
CA ARG A 4 0.92 -9.74 28.44
C ARG A 4 2.33 -9.15 28.43
N TYR A 5 3.11 -9.37 27.38
CA TYR A 5 4.51 -8.94 27.28
C TYR A 5 4.70 -7.78 26.32
N ASN A 6 3.62 -7.30 25.70
CA ASN A 6 3.71 -6.29 24.66
C ASN A 6 3.92 -4.90 25.26
N ARG A 7 4.68 -4.07 24.54
CA ARG A 7 4.80 -2.64 24.83
C ARG A 7 3.99 -1.90 23.76
N PRO A 8 2.99 -1.08 24.13
CA PRO A 8 2.10 -0.44 23.15
C PRO A 8 2.84 0.30 22.02
N LYS A 9 3.97 0.95 22.33
CA LYS A 9 4.79 1.65 21.32
C LYS A 9 5.43 0.70 20.31
N ILE A 10 5.87 -0.48 20.75
CA ILE A 10 6.48 -1.49 19.86
C ILE A 10 5.38 -2.18 19.06
N GLU A 11 4.26 -2.52 19.70
CA GLU A 11 3.08 -3.08 19.04
C GLU A 11 2.60 -2.21 17.88
N ALA A 12 2.49 -0.91 18.10
CA ALA A 12 2.05 0.03 17.08
C ALA A 12 2.95 0.02 15.83
N ILE A 13 4.28 -0.13 15.99
CA ILE A 13 5.24 -0.19 14.87
C ILE A 13 4.97 -1.42 14.00
N TRP A 14 4.67 -2.57 14.62
CA TRP A 14 4.45 -3.84 13.94
C TRP A 14 2.98 -4.11 13.61
N SER A 15 2.09 -3.13 13.81
CA SER A 15 0.67 -3.26 13.49
C SER A 15 0.43 -3.27 11.98
N ASN A 16 -0.60 -3.99 11.53
CA ASN A 16 -1.01 -3.98 10.11
C ASN A 16 -1.35 -2.56 9.63
N GLU A 17 -1.97 -1.75 10.49
CA GLU A 17 -2.23 -0.34 10.23
C GLU A 17 -0.93 0.41 9.86
N ASN A 18 0.11 0.26 10.68
CA ASN A 18 1.39 0.91 10.42
C ASN A 18 2.12 0.31 9.21
N LYS A 19 2.03 -1.01 9.00
CA LYS A 19 2.58 -1.71 7.82
C LYS A 19 2.00 -1.13 6.53
N PHE A 20 0.67 -1.15 6.38
CA PHE A 20 0.02 -0.67 5.16
C PHE A 20 0.13 0.85 5.00
N ARG A 21 0.22 1.62 6.09
CA ARG A 21 0.56 3.04 6.03
C ARG A 21 1.94 3.27 5.40
N ILE A 22 2.94 2.50 5.80
CA ILE A 22 4.31 2.60 5.25
C ILE A 22 4.32 2.16 3.78
N TRP A 23 3.72 1.01 3.46
CA TRP A 23 3.62 0.54 2.07
C TRP A 23 2.95 1.56 1.16
N THR A 24 1.83 2.16 1.61
CA THR A 24 1.12 3.19 0.85
C THR A 24 1.96 4.43 0.61
N GLU A 25 2.76 4.84 1.60
CA GLU A 25 3.69 5.95 1.43
C GLU A 25 4.76 5.62 0.38
N ILE A 26 5.38 4.45 0.46
CA ILE A 26 6.41 3.99 -0.49
C ILE A 26 5.84 3.96 -1.92
N GLU A 27 4.67 3.35 -2.10
CA GLU A 27 3.98 3.28 -3.39
C GLU A 27 3.66 4.66 -3.97
N CYS A 28 3.20 5.58 -3.13
CA CYS A 28 2.96 6.96 -3.55
C CYS A 28 4.25 7.64 -4.02
N LEU A 29 5.35 7.46 -3.28
CA LEU A 29 6.65 8.02 -3.65
C LEU A 29 7.18 7.43 -4.97
N ILE A 30 6.97 6.13 -5.20
CA ILE A 30 7.28 5.48 -6.48
C ILE A 30 6.45 6.12 -7.60
N ALA A 31 5.12 6.22 -7.44
CA ALA A 31 4.24 6.81 -8.45
C ALA A 31 4.60 8.28 -8.75
N GLU A 32 4.91 9.08 -7.73
CA GLU A 32 5.39 10.46 -7.87
C GLU A 32 6.67 10.51 -8.71
N GLN A 33 7.65 9.66 -8.40
CA GLN A 33 8.91 9.60 -9.13
C GLN A 33 8.71 9.13 -10.58
N LEU A 34 7.85 8.14 -10.82
CA LEU A 34 7.49 7.70 -12.18
C LEU A 34 6.82 8.83 -12.98
N GLY A 35 6.00 9.66 -12.34
CA GLY A 35 5.40 10.86 -12.93
C GLY A 35 6.43 11.94 -13.27
N ILE A 36 7.45 12.13 -12.43
CA ILE A 36 8.58 13.04 -12.68
C ILE A 36 9.40 12.56 -13.88
N LEU A 37 9.68 11.26 -13.96
CA LEU A 37 10.43 10.63 -15.06
C LEU A 37 9.62 10.53 -16.36
N GLY A 38 8.31 10.79 -16.32
CA GLY A 38 7.42 10.72 -17.48
C GLY A 38 7.05 9.30 -17.91
N ILE A 39 7.25 8.31 -17.04
CA ILE A 39 6.86 6.90 -17.28
C ILE A 39 5.34 6.75 -17.15
N ILE A 40 4.74 7.45 -16.20
CA ILE A 40 3.28 7.55 -16.06
C ILE A 40 2.82 9.01 -16.21
N PRO A 41 1.55 9.27 -16.57
CA PRO A 41 1.02 10.63 -16.60
C PRO A 41 1.16 11.33 -15.23
N LYS A 42 1.61 12.58 -15.22
CA LYS A 42 1.78 13.36 -13.98
C LYS A 42 0.48 13.50 -13.17
N GLU A 43 -0.65 13.60 -13.85
CA GLU A 43 -1.95 13.65 -13.18
C GLU A 43 -2.31 12.32 -12.51
N ALA A 44 -1.93 11.17 -13.11
CA ALA A 44 -2.12 9.87 -12.47
C ALA A 44 -1.31 9.76 -11.17
N ALA A 45 -0.06 10.23 -11.16
CA ALA A 45 0.77 10.26 -9.95
C ALA A 45 0.13 11.13 -8.84
N LYS A 46 -0.39 12.31 -9.18
CA LYS A 46 -1.11 13.18 -8.24
C LYS A 46 -2.38 12.54 -7.70
N ASP A 47 -3.14 11.87 -8.57
CA ASP A 47 -4.37 11.18 -8.19
C ASP A 47 -4.08 10.01 -7.25
N ILE A 48 -3.03 9.22 -7.52
CA ILE A 48 -2.56 8.16 -6.61
C ILE A 48 -2.24 8.77 -5.25
N ARG A 49 -1.38 9.80 -5.18
CA ARG A 49 -1.01 10.44 -3.90
C ARG A 49 -2.22 10.94 -3.11
N LYS A 50 -3.20 11.51 -3.81
CA LYS A 50 -4.40 12.09 -3.19
C LYS A 50 -5.37 11.04 -2.67
N ASN A 51 -5.52 9.92 -3.40
CA ASN A 51 -6.61 8.97 -3.21
C ASN A 51 -6.15 7.62 -2.63
N ALA A 52 -4.84 7.34 -2.57
CA ALA A 52 -4.31 6.11 -1.99
C ALA A 52 -4.64 6.04 -0.49
N LYS A 53 -5.71 5.31 -0.20
CA LYS A 53 -6.22 5.00 1.13
C LYS A 53 -6.36 3.49 1.23
N PHE A 54 -6.39 3.00 2.45
CA PHE A 54 -6.60 1.59 2.72
C PHE A 54 -7.50 1.40 3.94
N ASP A 55 -8.06 0.19 4.03
CA ASP A 55 -8.75 -0.29 5.21
C ASP A 55 -8.23 -1.70 5.56
N VAL A 56 -7.74 -1.87 6.79
CA VAL A 56 -7.10 -3.12 7.23
C VAL A 56 -8.10 -4.29 7.22
N ASP A 57 -9.35 -4.06 7.59
CA ASP A 57 -10.35 -5.12 7.68
C ASP A 57 -10.77 -5.57 6.28
N GLU A 58 -10.91 -4.63 5.34
CA GLU A 58 -11.14 -4.95 3.93
C GLU A 58 -9.97 -5.74 3.31
N ILE A 59 -8.72 -5.37 3.62
CA ILE A 59 -7.54 -6.12 3.15
C ILE A 59 -7.57 -7.56 3.68
N ASN A 60 -7.82 -7.72 4.98
CA ASN A 60 -7.90 -9.04 5.60
C ASN A 60 -9.02 -9.91 4.98
N GLU A 61 -10.12 -9.31 4.54
CA GLU A 61 -11.19 -10.04 3.85
C GLU A 61 -10.75 -10.49 2.45
N ILE A 62 -10.12 -9.60 1.68
CA ILE A 62 -9.60 -9.94 0.34
C ILE A 62 -8.47 -10.98 0.44
N GLU A 63 -7.66 -10.94 1.50
CA GLU A 63 -6.58 -11.92 1.73
C GLU A 63 -7.12 -13.35 1.92
N LYS A 64 -8.33 -13.51 2.48
CA LYS A 64 -8.95 -14.84 2.61
C LYS A 64 -9.24 -15.48 1.25
N GLU A 65 -9.48 -14.68 0.23
CA GLU A 65 -9.76 -15.15 -1.14
C GLU A 65 -8.47 -15.30 -1.96
N THR A 66 -7.58 -14.32 -1.87
CA THR A 66 -6.35 -14.25 -2.66
C THR A 66 -5.23 -15.13 -2.11
N HIS A 67 -5.26 -15.43 -0.81
CA HIS A 67 -4.18 -16.09 -0.06
C HIS A 67 -2.82 -15.39 -0.22
N HIS A 68 -2.83 -14.09 -0.50
CA HIS A 68 -1.64 -13.28 -0.70
C HIS A 68 -1.87 -11.84 -0.22
N ASP A 69 -1.16 -11.45 0.82
CA ASP A 69 -1.32 -10.16 1.52
C ASP A 69 -1.05 -8.93 0.64
N VAL A 70 0.01 -8.95 -0.17
CA VAL A 70 0.33 -7.83 -1.08
C VAL A 70 -0.72 -7.65 -2.17
N ILE A 71 -1.22 -8.75 -2.75
CA ILE A 71 -2.29 -8.68 -3.75
C ILE A 71 -3.56 -8.12 -3.11
N ALA A 72 -3.93 -8.61 -1.93
CA ALA A 72 -5.08 -8.10 -1.19
C ALA A 72 -4.96 -6.61 -0.87
N TYR A 73 -3.76 -6.15 -0.49
CA TYR A 73 -3.44 -4.75 -0.27
C TYR A 73 -3.59 -3.91 -1.55
N ILE A 74 -2.99 -4.35 -2.66
CA ILE A 74 -3.07 -3.65 -3.96
C ILE A 74 -4.53 -3.53 -4.41
N ASP A 75 -5.30 -4.62 -4.32
CA ASP A 75 -6.72 -4.64 -4.68
C ASP A 75 -7.54 -3.70 -3.80
N ASN A 76 -7.23 -3.61 -2.51
CA ASN A 76 -7.88 -2.68 -1.60
C ASN A 76 -7.62 -1.22 -2.01
N VAL A 77 -6.34 -0.82 -2.10
CA VAL A 77 -5.96 0.56 -2.41
C VAL A 77 -6.43 0.99 -3.80
N SER A 78 -6.39 0.08 -4.77
CA SER A 78 -6.82 0.33 -6.14
C SER A 78 -8.29 0.76 -6.22
N LYS A 79 -9.17 0.24 -5.35
CA LYS A 79 -10.57 0.66 -5.27
C LYS A 79 -10.72 2.13 -4.90
N TYR A 80 -9.86 2.65 -4.02
CA TYR A 80 -9.88 4.05 -3.60
C TYR A 80 -9.29 5.00 -4.65
N ILE A 81 -8.26 4.55 -5.39
CA ILE A 81 -7.62 5.35 -6.44
C ILE A 81 -8.52 5.48 -7.68
N GLY A 82 -9.25 4.42 -8.06
CA GLY A 82 -10.09 4.40 -9.25
C GLY A 82 -9.31 4.12 -10.53
N GLU A 83 -9.63 4.80 -11.64
CA GLU A 83 -9.08 4.48 -12.98
C GLU A 83 -7.56 4.55 -13.08
N ASN A 84 -6.92 5.41 -12.28
CA ASN A 84 -5.47 5.57 -12.27
C ASN A 84 -4.74 4.47 -11.47
N SER A 85 -5.45 3.54 -10.85
CA SER A 85 -4.88 2.38 -10.14
C SER A 85 -4.03 1.47 -11.02
N LYS A 86 -4.24 1.48 -12.34
CA LYS A 86 -3.38 0.76 -13.31
C LYS A 86 -1.90 1.18 -13.28
N TYR A 87 -1.58 2.32 -12.65
CA TYR A 87 -0.22 2.81 -12.46
C TYR A 87 0.29 2.64 -11.01
N PHE A 88 -0.54 2.10 -10.12
CA PHE A 88 -0.15 1.74 -8.75
C PHE A 88 0.65 0.43 -8.77
N HIS A 89 1.69 0.30 -7.93
CA HIS A 89 2.62 -0.84 -7.96
C HIS A 89 3.32 -1.06 -9.31
N HIS A 90 3.47 -0.01 -10.12
CA HIS A 90 3.99 -0.14 -11.48
C HIS A 90 5.52 -0.32 -11.52
N GLY A 91 5.97 -1.45 -12.08
CA GLY A 91 7.38 -1.70 -12.36
C GLY A 91 8.20 -2.16 -11.15
N VAL A 92 7.54 -2.49 -10.04
CA VAL A 92 8.16 -3.05 -8.82
C VAL A 92 7.62 -4.44 -8.53
N THR A 93 8.28 -5.13 -7.61
CA THR A 93 7.85 -6.42 -7.07
C THR A 93 7.37 -6.25 -5.63
N SER A 94 6.64 -7.23 -5.12
CA SER A 94 6.19 -7.27 -3.72
C SER A 94 7.31 -7.02 -2.72
N SER A 95 8.50 -7.59 -2.96
CA SER A 95 9.65 -7.44 -2.05
C SER A 95 10.20 -6.03 -2.00
N ASP A 96 10.13 -5.26 -3.09
CA ASP A 96 10.58 -3.86 -3.08
C ASP A 96 9.76 -3.03 -2.08
N ILE A 97 8.50 -3.40 -1.85
CA ILE A 97 7.58 -2.75 -0.91
C ILE A 97 7.70 -3.34 0.50
N ILE A 98 7.84 -4.66 0.62
CA ILE A 98 7.93 -5.35 1.92
C ILE A 98 9.23 -4.99 2.65
N ASP A 99 10.35 -4.91 1.92
CA ASP A 99 11.69 -4.84 2.51
C ASP A 99 12.24 -3.41 2.71
N THR A 100 11.56 -2.40 2.15
CA THR A 100 11.92 -0.97 2.27
C THR A 100 11.32 -0.34 3.53
#